data_AF-A0A1V6H826-F1
#
_entry.id   AF-A0A1V6H826-F1
#
_cell.length_a   1.000
_cell.length_b   1.000
_cell.length_c   1.000
_cell.angle_alpha   90.00
_cell.angle_beta   90.00
_cell.angle_gamma   90.00
#
_symmetry.space_group_name_H-M   'P 1'
#
loop_
_entity.id
_entity.type
_entity.pdbx_description
1 polymer ?
#
loop_
_entity_poly.entity_id
_entity_poly.type
_entity_poly.pdbx_seq_one_letter_code
_entity_poly.pdbx_strand_id
1 'polypeptide(L)'
;MPAIGSGRAKQIVAYRKRLGGFSSVEQLLEIHYFTPEVLAKIEPYVSVAADSIKPILVNRASVEKLKAHPYINFYQAKAIYELRRKKESLNSIDDLKELAEFTPEQLQKLEPYLDFTKIKYEYKYKKK
;
A
#
# COMPACT_ATOMS: atom_id res chain seq x y z
N MET A 1 -3.84 -26.78 -5.95
CA MET A 1 -4.88 -25.88 -5.42
C MET A 1 -6.09 -25.91 -6.34
N PRO A 2 -7.18 -26.59 -5.99
CA PRO A 2 -8.42 -26.52 -6.76
C PRO A 2 -8.99 -25.09 -6.62
N ALA A 3 -9.56 -24.53 -7.69
CA ALA A 3 -10.16 -23.17 -7.79
C ALA A 3 -9.28 -21.96 -8.15
N ILE A 4 -7.94 -22.03 -8.11
CA ILE A 4 -7.08 -20.95 -8.66
C ILE A 4 -6.48 -21.39 -10.00
N GLY A 5 -7.12 -20.98 -11.10
CA GLY A 5 -6.51 -21.07 -12.44
C GLY A 5 -5.35 -20.09 -12.61
N SER A 6 -4.51 -20.30 -13.62
CA SER A 6 -3.33 -19.46 -13.92
C SER A 6 -3.67 -17.97 -14.09
N GLY A 7 -4.88 -17.64 -14.55
CA GLY A 7 -5.38 -16.27 -14.63
C GLY A 7 -5.58 -15.60 -13.26
N ARG A 8 -6.20 -16.29 -12.31
CA ARG A 8 -6.42 -15.77 -10.93
C ARG A 8 -5.09 -15.58 -10.20
N ALA A 9 -4.16 -16.53 -10.33
CA ALA A 9 -2.83 -16.41 -9.73
C ALA A 9 -2.07 -15.16 -10.24
N LYS A 10 -2.13 -14.87 -11.55
CA LYS A 10 -1.51 -13.66 -12.12
C LYS A 10 -2.11 -12.37 -11.56
N GLN A 11 -3.43 -12.33 -11.37
CA GLN A 11 -4.12 -11.16 -10.79
C GLN A 11 -3.73 -10.94 -9.33
N ILE A 12 -3.68 -12.00 -8.52
CA ILE A 12 -3.23 -11.91 -7.11
C ILE A 12 -1.81 -11.35 -7.03
N VAL A 13 -0.89 -11.87 -7.84
CA VAL A 13 0.50 -11.39 -7.87
C VAL A 13 0.59 -9.94 -8.35
N ALA A 14 -0.18 -9.57 -9.38
CA ALA A 14 -0.21 -8.20 -9.89
C ALA A 14 -0.77 -7.22 -8.85
N TYR A 15 -1.87 -7.59 -8.19
CA TYR A 15 -2.49 -6.76 -7.16
C TYR A 15 -1.59 -6.64 -5.93
N ARG A 16 -1.00 -7.75 -5.45
CA ARG A 16 0.01 -7.75 -4.37
C ARG A 16 1.18 -6.81 -4.67
N LYS A 17 1.65 -6.78 -5.93
CA LYS A 17 2.74 -5.89 -6.34
C LYS A 17 2.35 -4.41 -6.31
N ARG A 18 1.10 -4.08 -6.63
CA ARG A 18 0.59 -2.70 -6.59
C ARG A 18 0.33 -2.24 -5.15
N LEU A 19 -0.26 -3.11 -4.35
CA LEU A 19 -0.56 -2.88 -2.94
C LEU A 19 0.72 -2.82 -2.07
N GLY A 20 1.78 -3.51 -2.49
CA GLY A 20 3.04 -3.60 -1.73
C GLY A 20 3.08 -4.77 -0.75
N GLY A 21 1.96 -5.47 -0.57
CA GLY A 21 1.75 -6.60 0.32
C GLY A 21 0.26 -6.70 0.60
N PHE A 22 -0.22 -7.79 1.17
CA PHE A 22 -1.57 -7.83 1.74
C PHE A 22 -1.44 -7.58 3.24
N SER A 23 -2.37 -6.80 3.80
CA SER A 23 -2.53 -6.61 5.24
C SER A 23 -3.67 -7.45 5.80
N SER A 24 -4.70 -7.73 5.00
CA SER A 24 -5.81 -8.64 5.35
C SER A 24 -6.15 -9.56 4.18
N VAL A 25 -6.68 -10.75 4.49
CA VAL A 25 -7.18 -11.73 3.50
C VAL A 25 -8.36 -11.13 2.72
N GLU A 26 -9.13 -10.25 3.35
CA GLU A 26 -10.31 -9.61 2.78
C GLU A 26 -9.98 -8.73 1.58
N GLN A 27 -8.76 -8.21 1.47
CA GLN A 27 -8.29 -7.43 0.32
C GLN A 27 -8.25 -8.25 -0.98
N LEU A 28 -8.30 -9.59 -0.88
CA LEU A 28 -8.48 -10.43 -2.06
C LEU A 28 -9.85 -10.21 -2.71
N LEU A 29 -10.89 -9.85 -1.94
CA LEU A 29 -12.23 -9.55 -2.47
C LEU A 29 -12.27 -8.27 -3.32
N GLU A 30 -11.28 -7.39 -3.15
CA GLU A 30 -11.14 -6.19 -3.97
C GLU A 30 -10.65 -6.50 -5.39
N ILE A 31 -10.20 -7.75 -5.64
CA ILE A 31 -9.85 -8.25 -6.96
C ILE A 31 -11.13 -8.74 -7.65
N HIS A 32 -11.48 -8.16 -8.80
CA HIS A 32 -12.73 -8.41 -9.56
C HIS A 32 -13.17 -9.88 -9.74
N TYR A 33 -12.24 -10.84 -9.67
CA TYR A 33 -12.50 -12.28 -9.87
C TYR A 33 -12.59 -13.09 -8.57
N PHE A 34 -12.55 -12.45 -7.41
CA PHE A 34 -12.68 -13.06 -6.09
C PHE A 34 -14.06 -12.76 -5.52
N THR A 35 -14.94 -13.75 -5.58
CA THR A 35 -16.22 -13.72 -4.85
C THR A 35 -15.99 -14.23 -3.42
N PRO A 36 -16.87 -13.89 -2.46
CA PRO A 36 -16.83 -14.45 -1.11
C PRO A 36 -16.80 -15.98 -1.10
N GLU A 37 -17.48 -16.63 -2.05
CA GLU A 37 -17.47 -18.08 -2.22
C GLU A 37 -16.08 -18.64 -2.59
N VAL A 38 -15.34 -17.92 -3.44
CA VAL A 38 -13.96 -18.29 -3.80
C VAL A 38 -13.04 -18.05 -2.60
N LEU A 39 -13.22 -16.94 -1.88
CA LEU A 39 -12.44 -16.64 -0.68
C LEU A 39 -12.61 -17.74 0.37
N ALA A 40 -13.85 -18.12 0.73
CA ALA A 40 -14.11 -19.17 1.71
C ALA A 40 -13.44 -20.51 1.36
N LYS A 41 -13.29 -20.81 0.06
CA LYS A 41 -12.60 -22.02 -0.41
C LYS A 41 -11.07 -21.94 -0.28
N ILE A 42 -10.49 -20.75 -0.35
CA ILE A 42 -9.03 -20.55 -0.30
C ILE A 42 -8.54 -20.09 1.07
N GLU A 43 -9.39 -19.51 1.89
CA GLU A 43 -9.12 -19.02 3.25
C GLU A 43 -8.32 -20.02 4.10
N PRO A 44 -8.67 -21.33 4.18
CA PRO A 44 -7.86 -22.29 4.94
C PRO A 44 -6.47 -22.57 4.36
N TYR A 45 -6.18 -22.12 3.14
CA TYR A 45 -4.92 -22.36 2.42
C TYR A 45 -4.09 -21.09 2.22
N VAL A 46 -4.58 -19.93 2.62
CA VAL A 46 -3.88 -18.65 2.46
C VAL A 46 -3.68 -17.99 3.81
N SER A 47 -2.46 -17.50 4.03
CA SER A 47 -2.14 -16.66 5.17
C SER A 47 -1.54 -15.35 4.67
N VAL A 48 -1.83 -14.28 5.39
CA VAL A 48 -1.28 -12.96 5.09
C VAL A 48 -0.11 -12.70 6.02
N ALA A 49 1.07 -12.51 5.44
CA ALA A 49 2.26 -12.10 6.17
C ALA A 49 2.33 -10.57 6.16
N ALA A 50 1.80 -9.92 7.19
CA ALA A 50 1.86 -8.46 7.35
C ALA A 50 3.31 -7.92 7.32
N ASP A 51 4.28 -8.73 7.77
CA ASP A 51 5.72 -8.42 7.72
C ASP A 51 6.28 -8.30 6.29
N SER A 52 5.56 -8.81 5.29
CA SER A 52 5.96 -8.71 3.87
C SER A 52 5.45 -7.45 3.17
N ILE A 53 4.74 -6.57 3.87
CA ILE A 53 4.27 -5.30 3.32
C ILE A 53 5.48 -4.39 3.08
N LYS A 54 5.57 -3.87 1.86
CA LYS A 54 6.57 -2.88 1.45
C LYS A 54 5.92 -1.50 1.47
N PRO A 55 6.04 -0.76 2.58
CA PRO A 55 5.40 0.53 2.68
C PRO A 55 6.06 1.54 1.74
N ILE A 56 5.29 2.54 1.35
CA ILE A 56 5.72 3.62 0.47
C ILE A 56 6.30 4.73 1.35
N LEU A 57 7.57 5.06 1.13
CA LEU A 57 8.25 6.17 1.79
C LEU A 57 7.65 7.51 1.35
N VAL A 58 6.67 8.03 2.08
CA VAL A 58 5.88 9.21 1.71
C VAL A 58 6.77 10.45 1.49
N ASN A 59 7.78 10.61 2.36
CA ASN A 59 8.73 11.71 2.30
C ASN A 59 9.68 11.67 1.10
N ARG A 60 9.72 10.58 0.33
CA ARG A 60 10.60 10.42 -0.85
C ARG A 60 9.88 9.97 -2.11
N ALA A 61 8.69 9.41 -1.98
CA ALA A 61 7.91 8.93 -3.11
C ALA A 61 7.56 10.06 -4.07
N SER A 62 7.57 9.74 -5.36
CA SER A 62 7.01 10.60 -6.40
C SER A 62 5.48 10.43 -6.45
N VAL A 63 4.80 11.39 -7.06
CA VAL A 63 3.34 11.31 -7.31
C VAL A 63 2.98 10.02 -8.06
N GLU A 64 3.81 9.61 -9.02
CA GLU A 64 3.62 8.36 -9.77
C GLU A 64 3.72 7.12 -8.88
N LYS A 65 4.67 7.11 -7.94
CA LYS A 65 4.85 6.00 -7.00
C LYS A 65 3.68 5.90 -6.02
N LEU A 66 3.18 7.05 -5.54
CA LEU A 66 2.00 7.12 -4.69
C LEU A 66 0.75 6.64 -5.45
N LYS A 67 0.51 7.17 -6.65
CA LYS A 67 -0.62 6.78 -7.54
C LYS A 67 -0.60 5.29 -7.93
N ALA A 68 0.56 4.64 -7.93
CA ALA A 68 0.64 3.21 -8.22
C ALA A 68 -0.06 2.35 -7.16
N HIS A 69 -0.32 2.90 -5.98
CA HIS A 69 -1.02 2.22 -4.89
C HIS A 69 -2.54 2.18 -5.14
N PRO A 70 -3.23 1.03 -4.95
CA PRO A 70 -4.67 0.89 -5.23
C PRO A 70 -5.58 1.88 -4.48
N TYR A 71 -5.17 2.29 -3.27
CA TYR A 71 -5.93 3.21 -2.44
C TYR A 71 -5.56 4.69 -2.62
N ILE A 72 -4.68 5.03 -3.56
CA ILE A 72 -4.24 6.41 -3.80
C ILE A 72 -4.52 6.78 -5.25
N ASN A 73 -5.45 7.72 -5.45
CA ASN A 73 -5.69 8.30 -6.76
C ASN A 73 -4.71 9.46 -7.07
N PHE A 74 -4.78 10.01 -8.29
CA PHE A 74 -3.89 11.09 -8.71
C PHE A 74 -4.02 12.36 -7.85
N TYR A 75 -5.24 12.74 -7.47
CA TYR A 75 -5.49 13.94 -6.66
C TYR A 75 -4.92 13.76 -5.25
N GLN A 76 -5.16 12.61 -4.62
CA GLN A 76 -4.59 12.22 -3.34
C GLN A 76 -3.05 12.20 -3.36
N ALA A 77 -2.45 11.62 -4.40
CA ALA A 77 -1.00 11.61 -4.56
C ALA A 77 -0.41 13.03 -4.70
N LYS A 78 -1.11 13.91 -5.44
CA LYS A 78 -0.74 15.32 -5.59
C LYS A 78 -0.89 16.08 -4.25
N ALA A 79 -1.98 15.84 -3.52
CA ALA A 79 -2.24 16.42 -2.21
C ALA A 79 -1.12 16.12 -1.22
N ILE A 80 -0.72 14.84 -1.13
CA ILE A 80 0.42 14.39 -0.31
C ILE A 80 1.69 15.14 -0.69
N TYR A 81 1.97 15.26 -1.99
CA TYR A 81 3.17 15.91 -2.49
C TYR A 81 3.21 17.41 -2.14
N GLU A 82 2.11 18.13 -2.34
CA GLU A 82 2.01 19.55 -1.99
C GLU A 82 2.09 19.77 -0.46
N LEU A 83 1.44 18.92 0.34
CA LEU A 83 1.52 18.99 1.79
C LEU A 83 2.95 18.79 2.29
N ARG A 84 3.66 17.79 1.74
CA ARG A 84 5.08 17.56 2.02
C ARG A 84 5.93 18.77 1.68
N ARG A 85 5.66 19.47 0.57
CA ARG A 85 6.39 20.70 0.22
C ARG A 85 6.11 21.84 1.21
N LYS A 86 4.87 21.94 1.71
CA LYS A 86 4.46 22.97 2.67
C LYS A 86 5.02 22.74 4.08
N LYS A 87 4.98 21.49 4.56
CA LYS A 87 5.43 21.10 5.91
C LYS A 87 6.89 20.69 6.01
N GLU A 88 7.64 20.73 4.89
CA GLU A 88 9.00 20.21 4.71
C GLU A 88 9.10 18.66 4.83
N SER A 89 8.35 18.05 5.74
CA SER A 89 8.25 16.61 5.92
C SER A 89 6.97 16.21 6.64
N LEU A 90 6.43 15.04 6.29
CA LEU A 90 5.30 14.41 6.97
C LEU A 90 5.83 13.41 8.00
N ASN A 91 5.27 13.41 9.21
CA ASN A 91 5.75 12.56 10.29
C ASN A 91 4.79 11.42 10.62
N SER A 92 3.51 11.57 10.30
CA SER A 92 2.50 10.54 10.57
C SER A 92 1.33 10.58 9.58
N ILE A 93 0.50 9.53 9.64
CA ILE A 93 -0.79 9.45 8.93
C ILE A 93 -1.74 10.59 9.34
N ASP A 94 -1.55 11.17 10.53
CA ASP A 94 -2.38 12.27 11.05
C ASP A 94 -2.21 13.55 10.22
N ASP A 95 -1.01 13.80 9.69
CA ASP A 95 -0.76 14.92 8.77
C ASP A 95 -1.66 14.84 7.53
N LEU A 96 -2.03 13.62 7.09
CA LEU A 96 -2.90 13.41 5.95
C LEU A 96 -4.38 13.65 6.25
N LYS A 97 -4.79 13.73 7.53
CA LYS A 97 -6.17 14.08 7.92
C LYS A 97 -6.51 15.54 7.60
N GLU A 98 -5.51 16.39 7.44
CA GLU A 98 -5.71 17.79 7.02
C GLU A 98 -6.09 17.92 5.54
N LEU A 99 -5.91 16.86 4.75
CA LEU A 99 -6.22 16.84 3.33
C LEU A 99 -7.68 16.45 3.11
N ALA A 100 -8.43 17.32 2.43
CA ALA A 100 -9.83 17.07 2.09
C ALA A 100 -10.02 15.88 1.14
N GLU A 101 -8.95 15.48 0.45
CA GLU A 101 -8.92 14.36 -0.48
C GLU A 101 -8.92 12.98 0.19
N PHE A 102 -8.81 12.91 1.52
CA PHE A 102 -8.80 11.66 2.28
C PHE A 102 -9.96 11.57 3.28
N THR A 103 -10.65 10.43 3.28
CA THR A 103 -11.58 10.09 4.37
C THR A 103 -10.84 9.34 5.49
N PRO A 104 -11.34 9.38 6.74
CA PRO A 104 -10.72 8.63 7.84
C PRO A 104 -10.64 7.13 7.55
N GLU A 105 -11.64 6.57 6.86
CA GLU A 105 -11.67 5.16 6.46
C GLU A 105 -10.55 4.82 5.45
N GLN A 106 -10.28 5.72 4.50
CA GLN A 106 -9.18 5.55 3.54
C GLN A 106 -7.81 5.62 4.23
N LEU A 107 -7.65 6.53 5.19
CA LEU A 107 -6.41 6.67 5.95
C LEU A 107 -6.12 5.42 6.78
N GLN A 108 -7.12 4.84 7.43
CA GLN A 108 -6.97 3.59 8.18
C GLN A 108 -6.53 2.42 7.27
N LYS A 109 -7.07 2.35 6.04
CA LYS A 109 -6.63 1.35 5.05
C LYS A 109 -5.20 1.59 4.53
N LEU A 110 -4.78 2.84 4.47
CA LEU A 110 -3.45 3.25 4.00
C LEU A 110 -2.36 3.17 5.07
N GLU A 111 -2.72 3.26 6.34
CA GLU A 111 -1.82 3.25 7.48
C GLU A 111 -0.71 2.16 7.40
N PRO A 112 -1.01 0.87 7.14
CA PRO A 112 0.03 -0.16 7.04
C PRO A 112 0.92 -0.05 5.78
N TYR A 113 0.56 0.79 4.81
CA TYR A 113 1.23 0.93 3.52
C TYR A 113 2.03 2.22 3.38
N LEU A 114 1.96 3.13 4.35
CA LEU A 114 2.66 4.41 4.31
C LEU A 114 3.76 4.45 5.37
N ASP A 115 4.97 4.78 4.94
CA ASP A 115 6.11 4.96 5.82
C ASP A 115 6.54 6.42 5.82
N PHE A 116 6.54 7.02 7.01
CA PHE A 116 6.91 8.42 7.24
C PHE A 116 8.34 8.57 7.76
N THR A 117 9.11 7.48 7.87
CA THR A 117 10.46 7.52 8.40
C THR A 117 11.36 8.39 7.51
N LYS A 118 12.08 9.31 8.16
CA LYS A 118 13.18 10.03 7.53
C LYS A 118 14.37 9.08 7.55
N ILE A 119 14.66 8.42 6.43
CA ILE A 119 15.89 7.62 6.34
C ILE A 119 17.07 8.59 6.44
N LYS A 120 17.72 8.66 7.60
CA LYS A 120 19.07 9.20 7.72
C LYS A 120 19.96 8.24 6.93
N TYR A 121 20.56 8.70 5.84
CA TYR A 121 21.56 7.90 5.15
C TYR A 121 22.78 7.79 6.06
N GLU A 122 22.92 6.71 6.81
CA GLU A 122 24.24 6.26 7.25
C GLU A 122 24.95 5.70 6.02
N TYR A 123 25.82 6.51 5.42
CA TYR A 123 26.78 6.01 4.44
C TYR A 123 27.74 5.06 5.16
N LYS A 124 27.46 3.75 5.13
CA LYS A 124 28.49 2.75 5.43
C LYS A 124 29.49 2.74 4.27
N TYR A 125 30.54 3.56 4.38
CA TYR A 125 31.74 3.38 3.58
C TYR A 125 32.32 1.99 3.92
N LYS A 126 32.21 1.04 2.98
CA LYS A 126 33.07 -0.15 2.98
C LYS A 126 34.49 0.35 2.73
N LYS A 127 35.30 0.42 3.79
CA LYS A 127 36.75 0.58 3.67
C LYS A 127 37.29 -0.69 2.98
N LYS A 128 38.03 -0.45 1.90
CA LYS A 128 38.67 -1.44 1.03
C LYS A 128 39.78 -2.18 1.78
#